data_AF-A0A3R7PE21-F1
#
_entry.id   AF-A0A3R7PE21-F1
#
_cell.length_a   1.000
_cell.length_b   1.000
_cell.length_c   1.000
_cell.angle_alpha   90.00
_cell.angle_beta   90.00
_cell.angle_gamma   90.00
#
_symmetry.space_group_name_H-M   'P 1'
#
loop_
_entity.id
_entity.type
_entity.pdbx_description
1 polymer ?
#
loop_
_entity_poly.entity_id
_entity_poly.type
_entity_poly.pdbx_seq_one_letter_code
_entity_poly.pdbx_strand_id
1 'polypeptide(L)'
;MLITLQDSDAAGSWEEHFETWERLLVLYVGSIAMFFIGKNLKRRHQIKDDVRASFYDDVNVWLKALKKKGTKFMGGDEPNLSDLTVFGVLTAVEGCDAFQDVKSNTKITPWFEQMKEVVSQHGGAKLTMERGNLLQN
;
A
#
# COMPACT_ATOMS: atom_id res chain seq x y z
N MET A 1 -4.10 -11.24 -12.30
CA MET A 1 -3.30 -10.21 -12.98
C MET A 1 -3.98 -9.60 -14.21
N LEU A 2 -4.89 -10.29 -14.92
CA LEU A 2 -5.63 -9.71 -16.06
C LEU A 2 -6.86 -8.86 -15.68
N ILE A 3 -7.35 -8.93 -14.44
CA ILE A 3 -8.57 -8.23 -14.00
C ILE A 3 -8.30 -6.79 -13.53
N THR A 4 -7.07 -6.45 -13.15
CA THR A 4 -6.72 -5.11 -12.65
C THR A 4 -6.46 -4.09 -13.75
N LEU A 5 -6.22 -4.52 -14.98
CA LEU A 5 -5.94 -3.63 -16.11
C LEU A 5 -7.22 -3.10 -16.76
N GLN A 6 -8.26 -3.93 -16.87
CA GLN A 6 -9.55 -3.56 -17.45
C GLN A 6 -10.23 -2.39 -16.71
N ASP A 7 -10.07 -2.33 -15.39
CA ASP A 7 -10.69 -1.29 -14.54
C ASP A 7 -9.94 0.05 -14.60
N SER A 8 -8.67 0.02 -14.98
CA SER A 8 -7.82 1.21 -15.12
C SER A 8 -8.04 1.92 -16.46
N ASP A 9 -8.37 1.16 -17.51
CA ASP A 9 -8.64 1.68 -18.86
C ASP A 9 -10.03 2.36 -18.96
N ALA A 10 -10.99 2.00 -18.10
CA ALA A 10 -12.33 2.62 -18.10
C ALA A 10 -12.40 3.95 -17.31
N ALA A 11 -11.51 4.16 -16.34
CA ALA A 11 -11.54 5.31 -15.44
C ALA A 11 -10.79 6.55 -15.98
N GLY A 12 -9.87 6.36 -16.93
CA GLY A 12 -9.27 7.44 -17.69
C GLY A 12 -9.38 7.09 -19.16
N SER A 13 -9.95 7.97 -19.98
CA SER A 13 -10.04 7.81 -21.45
C SER A 13 -8.66 7.84 -22.12
N TRP A 14 -7.71 7.03 -21.65
CA TRP A 14 -6.32 6.96 -22.10
C TRP A 14 -6.23 6.52 -23.57
N GLU A 15 -7.27 5.86 -24.11
CA GLU A 15 -7.28 5.38 -25.52
C GLU A 15 -7.35 6.56 -26.50
N GLU A 16 -7.85 7.70 -26.04
CA GLU A 16 -8.05 8.89 -26.86
C GLU A 16 -6.83 9.83 -26.86
N HIS A 17 -5.83 9.61 -25.98
CA HIS A 17 -4.70 10.53 -25.76
C HIS A 17 -3.31 9.93 -26.07
N PHE A 18 -3.15 8.60 -26.07
CA PHE A 18 -1.87 7.94 -26.33
C PHE A 18 -2.08 6.77 -27.30
N GLU A 19 -1.39 6.78 -28.45
CA GLU A 19 -1.48 5.71 -29.44
C GLU A 19 -1.01 4.38 -28.83
N THR A 20 -1.58 3.27 -29.30
CA THR A 20 -1.33 1.90 -28.78
C THR A 20 0.17 1.54 -28.72
N TRP A 21 0.99 2.13 -29.59
CA TRP A 21 2.45 1.91 -29.61
C TRP A 21 3.19 2.66 -28.47
N GLU A 22 2.75 3.86 -28.09
CA GLU A 22 3.36 4.63 -27.00
C GLU A 22 3.18 3.91 -25.67
N ARG A 23 1.99 3.32 -25.46
CA ARG A 23 1.70 2.50 -24.28
C ARG A 23 2.63 1.29 -24.17
N LEU A 24 2.82 0.57 -25.28
CA LEU A 24 3.75 -0.57 -25.32
C LEU A 24 5.17 -0.10 -25.01
N LEU A 25 5.61 1.01 -25.60
CA LEU A 25 6.94 1.57 -25.37
C LEU A 25 7.15 1.95 -23.89
N VAL A 26 6.18 2.62 -23.28
CA VAL A 26 6.22 2.99 -21.85
C VAL A 26 6.25 1.76 -20.95
N LEU A 27 5.53 0.69 -21.26
CA LEU A 27 5.57 -0.56 -20.50
C LEU A 27 6.94 -1.25 -20.59
N TYR A 28 7.50 -1.37 -21.80
CA TYR A 28 8.81 -2.02 -22.01
C TYR A 28 9.96 -1.18 -21.45
N VAL A 29 10.02 0.12 -21.78
CA VAL A 29 11.07 1.02 -21.29
C VAL A 29 10.93 1.27 -19.80
N GLY A 30 9.70 1.42 -19.30
CA GLY A 30 9.41 1.58 -17.88
C GLY A 30 9.86 0.37 -17.07
N SER A 31 9.55 -0.86 -17.51
CA SER A 31 9.99 -2.06 -16.80
C SER A 31 11.51 -2.20 -16.76
N ILE A 32 12.20 -1.91 -17.86
CA ILE A 32 13.68 -1.91 -17.91
C ILE A 32 14.24 -0.83 -16.97
N ALA A 33 13.71 0.39 -17.03
CA ALA A 33 14.14 1.49 -16.16
C ALA A 33 13.92 1.15 -14.67
N MET A 34 12.76 0.58 -14.32
CA MET A 34 12.45 0.16 -12.95
C MET A 34 13.40 -0.94 -12.46
N PHE A 35 13.81 -1.87 -13.33
CA PHE A 35 14.80 -2.89 -12.98
C PHE A 35 16.17 -2.28 -12.62
N PHE A 36 16.63 -1.29 -13.38
CA PHE A 36 17.88 -0.58 -13.07
C PHE A 36 17.76 0.26 -11.79
N ILE A 37 16.64 0.93 -11.58
CA ILE A 37 16.35 1.68 -10.35
C ILE A 37 16.37 0.73 -9.15
N GLY A 38 15.73 -0.43 -9.24
CA GLY A 38 15.74 -1.45 -8.19
C GLY A 38 17.15 -1.93 -7.84
N LYS A 39 18.00 -2.15 -8.86
CA LYS A 39 19.42 -2.51 -8.65
C LYS A 39 20.22 -1.39 -7.98
N ASN A 40 20.02 -0.14 -8.39
CA ASN A 40 20.70 1.00 -7.78
C ASN A 40 20.24 1.23 -6.33
N LEU A 41 18.95 1.03 -6.05
CA LEU A 41 18.40 1.15 -4.70
C LEU A 41 18.94 0.07 -3.77
N LYS A 42 19.02 -1.18 -4.24
CA LYS A 42 19.67 -2.30 -3.53
C LYS A 42 21.13 -1.96 -3.18
N ARG A 43 21.88 -1.40 -4.15
CA ARG A 43 23.29 -1.01 -3.95
C ARG A 43 23.46 0.15 -2.96
N ARG A 44 22.55 1.13 -2.97
CA ARG A 44 22.65 2.34 -2.13
C ARG A 44 22.25 2.10 -0.68
N HIS A 45 21.24 1.27 -0.43
CA HIS A 45 20.68 1.08 0.92
C HIS A 45 21.20 -0.16 1.66
N GLN A 46 22.17 -0.90 1.11
CA GLN A 46 22.72 -2.14 1.71
C GLN A 46 21.62 -3.09 2.21
N ILE A 47 20.51 -3.15 1.48
CA ILE A 47 19.40 -4.04 1.78
C ILE A 47 19.93 -5.46 1.65
N LYS A 48 19.65 -6.32 2.65
CA LYS A 48 20.00 -7.76 2.63
C LYS A 48 19.67 -8.35 1.26
N ASP A 49 20.43 -9.37 0.83
CA ASP A 49 20.34 -9.88 -0.54
C ASP A 49 18.91 -10.26 -0.99
N ASP A 50 18.05 -10.63 -0.03
CA ASP A 50 16.61 -10.73 -0.18
C ASP A 50 15.88 -9.44 0.24
N VAL A 51 15.60 -8.58 -0.73
CA VAL A 51 14.73 -7.40 -0.57
C VAL A 51 13.36 -7.80 0.00
N ARG A 52 12.90 -9.00 -0.37
CA ARG A 52 11.66 -9.60 0.13
C ARG A 52 11.74 -9.92 1.63
N ALA A 53 12.89 -10.42 2.11
CA ALA A 53 13.10 -10.71 3.53
C ALA A 53 13.09 -9.45 4.38
N SER A 54 13.70 -8.36 3.91
CA SER A 54 13.66 -7.06 4.63
C SER A 54 12.22 -6.57 4.81
N PHE A 55 11.39 -6.73 3.78
CA PHE A 55 10.00 -6.34 3.85
C PHE A 55 9.20 -7.16 4.86
N TYR A 56 9.43 -8.48 4.93
CA TYR A 56 8.80 -9.33 5.94
C TYR A 56 9.28 -9.01 7.36
N ASP A 57 10.58 -8.72 7.52
CA ASP A 57 11.18 -8.32 8.78
C ASP A 57 10.51 -7.03 9.30
N ASP A 58 10.35 -6.01 8.45
CA ASP A 58 9.72 -4.73 8.81
C ASP A 58 8.24 -4.89 9.17
N VAL A 59 7.50 -5.68 8.40
CA VAL A 59 6.10 -6.03 8.71
C VAL A 59 6.02 -6.77 10.06
N ASN A 60 6.93 -7.69 10.33
CA ASN A 60 6.99 -8.39 11.62
C ASN A 60 7.36 -7.46 12.78
N VAL A 61 8.23 -6.48 12.56
CA VAL A 61 8.54 -5.44 13.56
C VAL A 61 7.28 -4.64 13.89
N TRP A 62 6.51 -4.24 12.88
CA TRP A 62 5.23 -3.56 13.07
C TRP A 62 4.24 -4.42 13.89
N LEU A 63 4.06 -5.70 13.52
CA LEU A 63 3.18 -6.62 14.25
C LEU A 63 3.63 -6.86 15.68
N LYS A 64 4.94 -6.96 15.93
CA LYS A 64 5.50 -7.06 17.29
C LYS A 64 5.19 -5.81 18.11
N ALA A 65 5.32 -4.63 17.49
CA ALA A 65 5.03 -3.37 18.15
C ALA A 65 3.52 -3.26 18.48
N LEU A 66 2.64 -3.69 17.56
CA LEU A 66 1.20 -3.75 17.80
C LEU A 66 0.85 -4.73 18.93
N LYS A 67 1.46 -5.93 18.92
CA LYS A 67 1.27 -6.94 19.98
C LYS A 67 1.76 -6.45 21.35
N LYS A 68 2.86 -5.70 21.39
CA LYS A 68 3.39 -5.09 22.62
C LYS A 68 2.43 -4.05 23.19
N LYS A 69 1.74 -3.31 22.32
CA LYS A 69 0.73 -2.34 22.73
C LYS A 69 -0.56 -3.01 23.22
N GLY A 70 -0.91 -4.16 22.65
CA GLY A 70 -2.08 -4.96 23.05
C GLY A 70 -3.42 -4.38 22.62
N THR A 71 -3.40 -3.33 21.78
CA THR A 71 -4.58 -2.63 21.26
C THR A 71 -4.87 -3.05 19.81
N LYS A 72 -6.11 -2.79 19.35
CA LYS A 72 -6.56 -3.13 17.99
C LYS A 72 -5.74 -2.43 16.90
N PHE A 73 -5.39 -1.17 17.13
CA PHE A 73 -4.53 -0.35 16.28
C PHE A 73 -3.38 0.27 17.08
N MET A 74 -2.37 0.81 16.40
CA MET A 74 -1.37 1.65 17.06
C MET A 74 -1.96 2.93 17.65
N GLY A 75 -3.13 3.37 17.21
CA GLY A 75 -3.89 4.45 17.84
C GLY A 75 -4.68 4.04 19.10
N GLY A 76 -4.89 2.74 19.34
CA GLY A 76 -5.81 2.26 20.38
C GLY A 76 -7.04 1.62 19.76
N ASP A 77 -8.22 2.20 20.02
CA ASP A 77 -9.50 1.75 19.46
C ASP A 77 -9.75 2.30 18.05
N GLU A 78 -9.19 3.48 17.74
CA GLU A 78 -9.21 4.10 16.42
C GLU A 78 -7.80 4.10 15.79
N PRO A 79 -7.69 3.99 14.45
CA PRO A 79 -6.39 4.03 13.78
C PRO A 79 -5.80 5.43 13.82
N ASN A 80 -4.48 5.51 14.05
CA ASN A 80 -3.75 6.77 13.99
C ASN A 80 -3.06 6.97 12.63
N LEU A 81 -2.33 8.09 12.49
CA LEU A 81 -1.56 8.39 11.27
C LEU A 81 -0.51 7.31 10.94
N SER A 82 0.08 6.67 11.96
CA SER A 82 1.04 5.59 11.74
C SER A 82 0.37 4.34 11.16
N ASP A 83 -0.81 3.96 11.68
CA ASP A 83 -1.61 2.87 11.12
C ASP A 83 -1.99 3.16 9.66
N LEU A 84 -2.42 4.39 9.36
CA LEU A 84 -2.78 4.81 8.00
C LEU A 84 -1.59 4.80 7.04
N THR A 85 -0.41 5.23 7.50
CA THR A 85 0.81 5.25 6.68
C THR A 85 1.23 3.83 6.31
N VAL A 86 1.24 2.92 7.29
CA VAL A 86 1.57 1.50 7.06
C VAL A 86 0.52 0.85 6.17
N PHE A 87 -0.76 1.14 6.40
CA PHE A 87 -1.85 0.65 5.55
C PHE A 87 -1.69 1.13 4.10
N GLY A 88 -1.41 2.42 3.88
CA GLY A 88 -1.21 2.96 2.53
C GLY A 88 -0.06 2.29 1.77
N VAL A 89 1.07 2.05 2.44
CA VAL A 89 2.21 1.33 1.84
C VAL A 89 1.81 -0.11 1.49
N LEU A 90 1.08 -0.78 2.38
CA LEU A 90 0.63 -2.17 2.15
C LEU A 90 -0.42 -2.28 1.04
N THR A 91 -1.32 -1.31 0.92
CA THR A 91 -2.31 -1.25 -0.16
C THR A 91 -1.65 -1.01 -1.52
N ALA A 92 -0.56 -0.23 -1.59
CA ALA A 92 0.18 -0.05 -2.84
C ALA A 92 0.85 -1.34 -3.36
N VAL A 93 1.14 -2.29 -2.46
CA VAL A 93 1.66 -3.62 -2.83
C VAL A 93 0.58 -4.70 -2.83
N GLU A 94 -0.66 -4.37 -2.45
CA GLU A 94 -1.82 -5.27 -2.46
C GLU A 94 -2.14 -5.62 -3.93
N GLY A 95 -1.68 -6.79 -4.36
CA GLY A 95 -1.83 -7.25 -5.75
C GLY A 95 -0.54 -7.79 -6.36
N CYS A 96 0.61 -7.54 -5.73
CA CYS A 96 1.88 -8.15 -6.12
C CYS A 96 2.12 -9.48 -5.38
N ASP A 97 2.92 -10.36 -5.98
CA ASP A 97 3.33 -11.63 -5.35
C ASP A 97 4.06 -11.40 -4.01
N ALA A 98 4.72 -10.25 -3.85
CA ALA A 98 5.34 -9.84 -2.60
C ALA A 98 4.34 -9.79 -1.42
N PHE A 99 3.13 -9.30 -1.64
CA PHE A 99 2.11 -9.19 -0.60
C PHE A 99 1.48 -10.54 -0.25
N GLN A 100 1.33 -11.44 -1.22
CA GLN A 100 0.89 -12.80 -0.94
C GLN A 100 1.86 -13.51 -0.02
N ASP A 101 3.16 -13.37 -0.28
CA ASP A 101 4.18 -13.95 0.59
C ASP A 101 4.19 -13.32 2.00
N VAL A 102 3.91 -12.01 2.13
CA VAL A 102 3.72 -11.38 3.46
C VAL A 102 2.55 -12.04 4.19
N LYS A 103 1.41 -12.23 3.52
CA LYS A 103 0.22 -12.87 4.11
C LYS A 103 0.48 -14.31 4.55
N SER A 104 1.31 -15.04 3.81
CA SER A 104 1.69 -16.42 4.15
C SER A 104 2.72 -16.51 5.29
N ASN A 105 3.68 -15.57 5.36
CA ASN A 105 4.77 -15.60 6.34
C ASN A 105 4.46 -14.83 7.62
N THR A 106 3.45 -13.96 7.64
CA THR A 106 3.14 -13.08 8.77
C THR A 106 1.65 -13.08 9.10
N LYS A 107 1.31 -12.74 10.36
CA LYS A 107 -0.09 -12.61 10.81
C LYS A 107 -0.66 -11.20 10.59
N ILE A 108 -0.33 -10.56 9.47
CA ILE A 108 -0.79 -9.19 9.20
C ILE A 108 -2.23 -9.11 8.71
N THR A 109 -2.74 -10.19 8.09
CA THR A 109 -4.06 -10.23 7.46
C THR A 109 -5.18 -9.69 8.35
N PRO A 110 -5.32 -10.10 9.63
CA PRO A 110 -6.42 -9.60 10.45
C PRO A 110 -6.37 -8.09 10.68
N TRP A 111 -5.19 -7.50 10.89
CA TRP A 111 -5.05 -6.05 11.08
C TRP A 111 -5.30 -5.30 9.78
N PHE A 112 -4.82 -5.83 8.65
CA PHE A 112 -4.97 -5.21 7.34
C PHE A 112 -6.45 -5.16 6.90
N GLU A 113 -7.20 -6.24 7.07
CA GLU A 113 -8.63 -6.27 6.75
C GLU A 113 -9.44 -5.31 7.66
N GLN A 114 -9.09 -5.22 8.95
CA GLN A 114 -9.71 -4.25 9.86
C GLN A 114 -9.41 -2.80 9.46
N MET A 115 -8.18 -2.50 9.04
CA MET A 115 -7.84 -1.19 8.50
C MET A 115 -8.59 -0.89 7.20
N LYS A 116 -8.72 -1.88 6.32
CA LYS A 116 -9.46 -1.76 5.06
C LYS A 116 -10.93 -1.44 5.30
N GLU A 117 -11.55 -2.08 6.27
CA GLU A 117 -12.93 -1.80 6.69
C GLU A 117 -13.07 -0.36 7.22
N VAL A 118 -12.21 0.07 8.13
CA VAL A 118 -12.27 1.43 8.72
C VAL A 118 -12.05 2.52 7.68
N VAL A 119 -11.13 2.32 6.74
CA VAL A 119 -10.86 3.27 5.65
C VAL A 119 -12.02 3.27 4.64
N SER A 120 -12.59 2.11 4.31
CA SER A 120 -13.75 1.99 3.42
C SER A 120 -15.01 2.61 4.00
N GLN A 121 -15.19 2.60 5.32
CA GLN A 121 -16.33 3.23 5.99
C GLN A 121 -16.21 4.76 6.10
N HIS A 122 -15.28 5.38 5.35
CA HIS A 122 -15.01 6.82 5.38
C HIS A 122 -14.69 7.36 6.78
N GLY A 123 -13.79 6.71 7.53
CA GLY A 123 -13.31 7.24 8.81
C GLY A 123 -12.84 8.71 8.75
N GLY A 124 -12.33 9.16 7.59
CA GLY A 124 -11.96 10.57 7.34
C GLY A 124 -13.12 11.54 7.09
N ALA A 125 -14.29 11.07 6.65
CA ALA A 125 -15.47 11.92 6.49
C ALA A 125 -15.99 12.41 7.84
N LYS A 126 -15.86 11.60 8.89
CA LYS A 126 -16.25 11.94 10.26
C LYS A 126 -15.47 13.17 10.78
N LEU A 127 -14.16 13.20 10.55
CA LEU A 127 -13.29 14.35 10.91
C LEU A 127 -13.62 15.61 10.09
N THR A 128 -14.03 15.45 8.83
CA THR A 128 -14.41 16.57 7.97
C THR A 128 -15.76 17.15 8.39
N MET A 129 -16.71 16.29 8.80
CA MET A 129 -17.99 16.71 9.38
C MET A 129 -17.81 17.41 10.73
N GLU A 130 -16.91 16.92 11.58
CA GLU A 130 -16.66 17.52 12.90
C GLU A 130 -15.99 18.90 12.79
N ARG A 131 -15.02 19.09 11.86
CA ARG A 131 -14.48 20.44 11.57
C ARG A 131 -15.53 21.35 10.94
N GLY A 132 -16.43 20.84 10.11
CA GLY A 132 -17.54 21.62 9.55
C GLY A 132 -18.44 22.21 10.64
N ASN A 133 -18.76 21.43 11.67
CA ASN A 133 -19.57 21.89 12.81
C ASN A 133 -18.86 22.91 13.70
N LEU A 134 -17.53 22.83 13.85
CA LEU A 134 -16.75 23.80 14.64
C LEU A 134 -16.59 25.17 13.95
N LEU A 135 -16.87 25.27 12.65
CA LEU A 135 -16.83 26.54 11.90
C LEU A 135 -18.21 27.20 11.76
N GLN A 136 -19.27 26.55 12.27
CA GLN A 136 -20.64 27.09 12.26
C GLN A 136 -21.10 27.63 13.62
N ASN A 137 -20.21 27.68 14.62
CA ASN A 137 -20.51 28.19 15.97
C ASN A 137 -19.51 29.27 16.41
#